data_AF-A0A957W510-F1
#
_entry.id   AF-A0A957W510-F1
#
_cell.length_a   1.000
_cell.length_b   1.000
_cell.length_c   1.000
_cell.angle_alpha   90.00
_cell.angle_beta   90.00
_cell.angle_gamma   90.00
#
_symmetry.space_group_name_H-M   'P 1'
#
loop_
_entity.id
_entity.type
_entity.pdbx_description
1 polymer ?
#
loop_
_entity_poly.entity_id
_entity_poly.type
_entity_poly.pdbx_seq_one_letter_code
_entity_poly.pdbx_strand_id
1 'polypeptide(L)'
;ILFTGLAVMIKVTLQEKTPTPFHFKSTARAHGWVMLRPFDWNENAIQLSRLHQLRSGQVVRLGMSEQTGAIQIEVEAAQPLTPAEEAEIRQAVRRMLRLDEDLSEFHAFCTELDGWQLRLEPGGGRLLRCATLFEDIVYTLCTTNINWSGTIRMVARLVTALGRPLPGDSDSLAFPSPADIAATTPEFLKLETGLGYRSPYVWELAVAVAEDRLDLAGFEDPDKPTKEVLAELNRLKGVGPYAAATILMILGRYEHLAIDSEMRSFVSKKYFGGEPVTHGQIQNIYAPWGRWQYLAYWFDMPPE
;
A
#
# COMPACT_ATOMS: atom_id res chain seq x y z
N ILE A 1 30.87 -24.05 -22.99
CA ILE A 1 29.46 -23.94 -23.44
C ILE A 1 28.61 -23.88 -22.17
N LEU A 2 28.41 -22.67 -21.63
CA LEU A 2 27.47 -22.48 -20.52
C LEU A 2 26.07 -22.51 -21.14
N PHE A 3 25.30 -23.54 -20.80
CA PHE A 3 23.87 -23.58 -21.08
C PHE A 3 23.21 -22.44 -20.29
N THR A 4 22.99 -21.30 -20.92
CA THR A 4 21.94 -20.35 -20.52
C THR A 4 20.61 -20.99 -20.94
N GLY A 5 20.19 -22.02 -20.21
CA GLY A 5 18.82 -22.52 -20.35
C GLY A 5 17.89 -21.39 -19.95
N LEU A 6 17.01 -20.93 -20.85
CA LEU A 6 15.89 -20.09 -20.46
C LEU A 6 15.18 -20.77 -19.29
N ALA A 7 15.05 -20.08 -18.17
CA ALA A 7 14.24 -20.57 -17.06
C ALA A 7 12.82 -20.78 -17.61
N VAL A 8 12.35 -22.03 -17.60
CA VAL A 8 10.98 -22.33 -18.02
C VAL A 8 10.05 -21.86 -16.91
N MET A 9 9.29 -20.81 -17.19
CA MET A 9 8.30 -20.28 -16.25
C MET A 9 7.08 -21.21 -16.20
N ILE A 10 6.69 -21.58 -14.99
CA ILE A 10 5.47 -22.31 -14.69
C ILE A 10 4.35 -21.30 -14.46
N LYS A 11 3.18 -21.57 -15.03
CA LYS A 11 1.96 -20.79 -14.79
C LYS A 11 1.02 -21.55 -13.88
N VAL A 12 0.60 -20.93 -12.79
CA VAL A 12 -0.38 -21.45 -11.83
C VAL A 12 -1.51 -20.44 -11.72
N THR A 13 -2.75 -20.92 -11.63
CA THR A 13 -3.92 -20.07 -11.38
C THR A 13 -4.47 -20.35 -9.99
N LEU A 14 -4.54 -19.33 -9.16
CA LEU A 14 -5.17 -19.32 -7.85
C LEU A 14 -6.44 -18.44 -7.88
N GLN A 15 -7.26 -18.53 -6.84
CA GLN A 15 -8.53 -17.79 -6.75
C GLN A 15 -8.86 -17.36 -5.32
N GLU A 16 -8.96 -16.06 -5.06
CA GLU A 16 -9.28 -15.54 -3.73
C GLU A 16 -10.70 -14.97 -3.68
N LYS A 17 -11.53 -15.44 -2.76
CA LYS A 17 -12.93 -15.03 -2.69
C LYS A 17 -13.05 -13.54 -2.32
N THR A 18 -13.89 -12.82 -3.06
CA THR A 18 -14.22 -11.42 -2.78
C THR A 18 -15.44 -11.30 -1.88
N PRO A 19 -15.56 -10.20 -1.11
CA PRO A 19 -16.82 -9.82 -0.49
C PRO A 19 -17.85 -9.44 -1.57
N THR A 20 -19.12 -9.34 -1.19
CA THR A 20 -20.18 -8.87 -2.10
C THR A 20 -20.97 -7.74 -1.42
N PRO A 21 -21.05 -6.54 -2.01
CA PRO A 21 -20.43 -6.14 -3.29
C PRO A 21 -18.91 -5.87 -3.16
N PHE A 22 -18.19 -6.05 -4.27
CA PHE A 22 -16.78 -5.69 -4.43
C PHE A 22 -16.57 -5.11 -5.83
N HIS A 23 -15.64 -4.16 -5.96
CA HIS A 23 -15.29 -3.56 -7.23
C HIS A 23 -13.76 -3.49 -7.37
N PHE A 24 -13.19 -4.34 -8.23
CA PHE A 24 -11.74 -4.48 -8.33
C PHE A 24 -11.04 -3.24 -8.83
N LYS A 25 -11.49 -2.69 -9.98
CA LYS A 25 -10.86 -1.51 -10.59
C LYS A 25 -10.87 -0.30 -9.65
N SER A 26 -12.00 -0.05 -8.98
CA SER A 26 -12.12 1.00 -7.96
C SER A 26 -11.08 0.80 -6.85
N THR A 27 -10.98 -0.40 -6.29
CA THR A 27 -10.00 -0.73 -5.22
C THR A 27 -8.56 -0.58 -5.68
N ALA A 28 -8.20 -1.19 -6.81
CA ALA A 28 -6.83 -1.21 -7.33
C ALA A 28 -6.34 0.19 -7.69
N ARG A 29 -7.22 1.07 -8.16
CA ARG A 29 -6.90 2.45 -8.54
C ARG A 29 -7.21 3.49 -7.48
N ALA A 30 -7.78 3.09 -6.34
CA ALA A 30 -8.21 4.03 -5.32
C ALA A 30 -7.05 4.78 -4.69
N HIS A 31 -5.83 4.22 -4.67
CA HIS A 31 -4.67 4.81 -3.99
C HIS A 31 -3.44 4.89 -4.90
N GLY A 32 -2.60 5.91 -4.68
CA GLY A 32 -1.42 6.17 -5.52
C GLY A 32 -0.40 5.03 -5.55
N TRP A 33 -0.44 4.11 -4.60
CA TRP A 33 0.43 2.93 -4.57
C TRP A 33 0.41 2.07 -5.83
N VAL A 34 -0.68 2.09 -6.59
CA VAL A 34 -0.74 1.41 -7.90
C VAL A 34 0.33 1.89 -8.87
N MET A 35 0.84 3.12 -8.70
CA MET A 35 1.89 3.72 -9.53
C MET A 35 3.32 3.43 -9.02
N LEU A 36 3.46 2.73 -7.89
CA LEU A 36 4.75 2.47 -7.26
C LEU A 36 5.23 1.04 -7.54
N ARG A 37 6.45 0.92 -8.09
CA ARG A 37 7.12 -0.37 -8.29
C ARG A 37 7.19 -1.14 -6.97
N PRO A 38 6.83 -2.44 -6.94
CA PRO A 38 6.74 -3.32 -8.11
C PRO A 38 5.33 -3.48 -8.67
N PHE A 39 4.35 -2.67 -8.26
CA PHE A 39 3.04 -2.69 -8.92
C PHE A 39 3.12 -2.18 -10.35
N ASP A 40 2.23 -2.72 -11.18
CA ASP A 40 1.93 -2.25 -12.52
C ASP A 40 0.43 -2.44 -12.81
N TRP A 41 -0.17 -1.47 -13.49
CA TRP A 41 -1.60 -1.48 -13.80
C TRP A 41 -1.83 -1.46 -15.30
N ASN A 42 -2.54 -2.48 -15.80
CA ASN A 42 -2.95 -2.56 -17.19
C ASN A 42 -4.42 -2.13 -17.33
N GLU A 43 -4.64 -0.93 -17.86
CA GLU A 43 -5.98 -0.36 -18.04
C GLU A 43 -6.85 -1.15 -19.03
N ASN A 44 -6.25 -1.72 -20.08
CA ASN A 44 -6.98 -2.46 -21.12
C ASN A 44 -7.45 -3.83 -20.61
N ALA A 45 -6.58 -4.52 -19.86
CA ALA A 45 -6.88 -5.83 -19.29
C ALA A 45 -7.63 -5.74 -17.95
N ILE A 46 -7.72 -4.54 -17.36
CA ILE A 46 -8.19 -4.31 -15.98
C ILE A 46 -7.48 -5.30 -15.04
N GLN A 47 -6.15 -5.24 -15.05
CA GLN A 47 -5.29 -6.16 -14.32
C GLN A 47 -4.28 -5.39 -13.49
N LEU A 48 -4.20 -5.72 -12.20
CA LEU A 48 -3.11 -5.31 -11.34
C LEU A 48 -2.05 -6.40 -11.38
N SER A 49 -0.79 -6.06 -11.60
CA SER A 49 0.31 -7.01 -11.53
C SER A 49 1.41 -6.54 -10.59
N ARG A 50 2.21 -7.47 -10.09
CA ARG A 50 3.44 -7.15 -9.37
C ARG A 50 4.43 -8.30 -9.35
N LEU A 51 5.70 -7.98 -9.12
CA LEU A 51 6.70 -8.94 -8.68
C LEU A 51 6.63 -9.08 -7.16
N HIS A 52 6.66 -10.31 -6.68
CA HIS A 52 6.53 -10.65 -5.27
C HIS A 52 7.61 -11.64 -4.86
N GLN A 53 8.37 -11.31 -3.82
CA GLN A 53 9.34 -12.21 -3.21
C GLN A 53 8.67 -12.93 -2.04
N LEU A 54 8.56 -14.25 -2.17
CA LEU A 54 8.01 -15.13 -1.15
C LEU A 54 9.01 -15.31 0.02
N ARG A 55 8.51 -15.73 1.18
CA ARG A 55 9.37 -16.07 2.34
C ARG A 55 10.40 -17.15 2.04
N SER A 56 10.11 -18.04 1.09
CA SER A 56 11.07 -19.05 0.59
C SER A 56 12.27 -18.44 -0.15
N GLY A 57 12.20 -17.15 -0.49
CA GLY A 57 13.17 -16.43 -1.31
C GLY A 57 12.87 -16.51 -2.81
N GLN A 58 11.91 -17.33 -3.22
CA GLN A 58 11.45 -17.41 -4.62
C GLN A 58 10.73 -16.11 -5.01
N VAL A 59 11.08 -15.57 -6.19
CA VAL A 59 10.40 -14.42 -6.79
C VAL A 59 9.40 -14.93 -7.82
N VAL A 60 8.16 -14.43 -7.74
CA VAL A 60 7.06 -14.76 -8.65
C VAL A 60 6.45 -13.49 -9.22
N ARG A 61 5.84 -13.59 -10.41
CA ARG A 61 4.97 -12.55 -10.94
C ARG A 61 3.52 -12.89 -10.63
N LEU A 62 2.78 -11.93 -10.08
CA LEU A 62 1.36 -12.04 -9.81
C LEU A 62 0.60 -11.15 -10.80
N GLY A 63 -0.43 -11.67 -11.45
CA GLY A 63 -1.45 -10.92 -12.19
C GLY A 63 -2.81 -11.15 -11.55
N MET A 64 -3.50 -10.08 -11.16
CA MET A 64 -4.77 -10.10 -10.44
C MET A 64 -5.85 -9.46 -11.29
N SER A 65 -6.96 -10.16 -11.48
CA SER A 65 -8.16 -9.64 -12.18
C SER A 65 -9.44 -10.14 -11.52
N GLU A 66 -10.51 -9.37 -11.67
CA GLU A 66 -11.81 -9.73 -11.12
C GLU A 66 -12.50 -10.82 -11.95
N GLN A 67 -13.08 -11.78 -11.25
CA GLN A 67 -14.03 -12.76 -11.77
C GLN A 67 -15.27 -12.73 -10.87
N THR A 68 -16.37 -13.35 -11.31
CA THR A 68 -17.61 -13.38 -10.52
C THR A 68 -17.38 -13.96 -9.12
N GLY A 69 -17.41 -13.11 -8.09
CA GLY A 69 -17.25 -13.48 -6.68
C GLY A 69 -15.83 -13.83 -6.24
N ALA A 70 -14.81 -13.59 -7.06
CA ALA A 70 -13.42 -13.90 -6.74
C ALA A 70 -12.41 -13.03 -7.50
N ILE A 71 -11.19 -12.97 -6.99
CA ILE A 71 -10.01 -12.50 -7.71
C ILE A 71 -9.32 -13.71 -8.30
N GLN A 72 -9.16 -13.74 -9.62
CA GLN A 72 -8.25 -14.68 -10.27
C GLN A 72 -6.82 -14.16 -10.11
N ILE A 73 -5.92 -15.05 -9.69
CA ILE A 73 -4.50 -14.75 -9.48
C ILE A 73 -3.69 -15.66 -10.42
N GLU A 74 -3.14 -15.07 -11.47
CA GLU A 74 -2.19 -15.71 -12.37
C GLU A 74 -0.79 -15.58 -11.77
N VAL A 75 -0.13 -16.70 -11.52
CA VAL A 75 1.22 -16.75 -10.94
C VAL A 75 2.19 -17.30 -11.96
N GLU A 76 3.23 -16.54 -12.28
CA GLU A 76 4.39 -17.02 -13.04
C GLU A 76 5.55 -17.26 -12.06
N ALA A 77 6.02 -18.51 -11.96
CA ALA A 77 7.07 -18.93 -11.04
C ALA A 77 8.15 -19.76 -11.75
N ALA A 78 9.39 -19.68 -11.29
CA ALA A 78 10.50 -20.47 -11.84
C ALA A 78 10.51 -21.93 -11.33
N GLN A 79 9.84 -22.19 -10.21
CA GLN A 79 9.71 -23.51 -9.60
C GLN A 79 8.23 -23.75 -9.23
N PRO A 80 7.79 -25.02 -9.10
CA PRO A 80 6.45 -25.32 -8.62
C PRO A 80 6.20 -24.69 -7.24
N LEU A 81 5.00 -24.15 -7.04
CA LEU A 81 4.61 -23.58 -5.76
C LEU A 81 4.30 -24.70 -4.76
N THR A 82 4.77 -24.52 -3.54
CA THR A 82 4.32 -25.33 -2.40
C THR A 82 2.96 -24.84 -1.89
N PRO A 83 2.18 -25.67 -1.17
CA PRO A 83 0.93 -25.23 -0.56
C PRO A 83 1.08 -24.02 0.38
N ALA A 84 2.23 -23.90 1.05
CA ALA A 84 2.54 -22.77 1.92
C ALA A 84 2.74 -21.47 1.11
N GLU A 85 3.42 -21.53 -0.03
CA GLU A 85 3.61 -20.39 -0.92
C GLU A 85 2.28 -19.97 -1.59
N GLU A 86 1.42 -20.92 -1.97
CA GLU A 86 0.08 -20.59 -2.47
C GLU A 86 -0.76 -19.87 -1.41
N ALA A 87 -0.69 -20.31 -0.15
CA ALA A 87 -1.38 -19.66 0.96
C ALA A 87 -0.83 -18.25 1.23
N GLU A 88 0.49 -18.08 1.18
CA GLU A 88 1.15 -16.76 1.30
C GLU A 88 0.70 -15.80 0.20
N ILE A 89 0.64 -16.26 -1.06
CA ILE A 89 0.17 -15.45 -2.20
C ILE A 89 -1.29 -15.03 -1.99
N ARG A 90 -2.16 -15.95 -1.56
CA ARG A 90 -3.56 -15.64 -1.28
C ARG A 90 -3.70 -14.60 -0.17
N GLN A 91 -2.95 -14.75 0.92
CA GLN A 91 -2.93 -13.78 2.02
C GLN A 91 -2.43 -12.41 1.55
N ALA A 92 -1.38 -12.37 0.74
CA ALA A 92 -0.85 -11.14 0.15
C ALA A 92 -1.91 -10.45 -0.73
N VAL A 93 -2.60 -11.17 -1.60
CA VAL A 93 -3.67 -10.62 -2.45
C VAL A 93 -4.86 -10.15 -1.61
N ARG A 94 -5.26 -10.93 -0.61
CA ARG A 94 -6.31 -10.59 0.33
C ARG A 94 -6.03 -9.27 1.04
N ARG A 95 -4.80 -9.09 1.50
CA ARG A 95 -4.30 -7.84 2.08
C ARG A 95 -4.32 -6.69 1.09
N MET A 96 -3.68 -6.86 -0.08
CA MET A 96 -3.52 -5.78 -1.07
C MET A 96 -4.88 -5.19 -1.46
N LEU A 97 -5.88 -6.05 -1.64
CA LEU A 97 -7.21 -5.66 -2.07
C LEU A 97 -8.21 -5.49 -0.90
N ARG A 98 -7.76 -5.66 0.35
CA ARG A 98 -8.55 -5.50 1.58
C ARG A 98 -9.87 -6.30 1.54
N LEU A 99 -9.81 -7.54 1.09
CA LEU A 99 -11.00 -8.38 0.88
C LEU A 99 -11.66 -8.83 2.18
N ASP A 100 -10.98 -8.64 3.31
CA ASP A 100 -11.42 -8.90 4.67
C ASP A 100 -12.08 -7.69 5.35
N GLU A 101 -11.93 -6.50 4.78
CA GLU A 101 -12.49 -5.28 5.36
C GLU A 101 -14.00 -5.16 5.13
N ASP A 102 -14.73 -4.97 6.23
CA ASP A 102 -16.17 -4.68 6.22
C ASP A 102 -16.41 -3.17 6.13
N LEU A 103 -16.98 -2.74 5.01
CA LEU A 103 -17.33 -1.34 4.72
C LEU A 103 -18.84 -1.08 4.85
N SER A 104 -19.63 -2.01 5.39
CA SER A 104 -21.09 -1.88 5.45
C SER A 104 -21.54 -0.61 6.19
N GLU A 105 -20.88 -0.29 7.30
CA GLU A 105 -21.15 0.96 8.04
C GLU A 105 -20.73 2.20 7.23
N PHE A 106 -19.58 2.17 6.57
CA PHE A 106 -19.17 3.29 5.71
C PHE A 106 -20.17 3.53 4.57
N HIS A 107 -20.66 2.46 3.93
CA HIS A 107 -21.67 2.55 2.89
C HIS A 107 -23.00 3.09 3.42
N ALA A 108 -23.40 2.72 4.64
CA ALA A 108 -24.58 3.33 5.29
C ALA A 108 -24.40 4.84 5.50
N PHE A 109 -23.24 5.28 5.99
CA PHE A 109 -22.91 6.71 6.12
C PHE A 109 -22.99 7.45 4.78
N CYS A 110 -22.54 6.82 3.68
CA CYS A 110 -22.63 7.41 2.34
C CYS A 110 -24.08 7.63 1.88
N THR A 111 -25.04 6.86 2.41
CA THR A 111 -26.48 7.02 2.10
C THR A 111 -27.19 7.99 3.04
N GLU A 112 -26.72 8.11 4.29
CA GLU A 112 -27.38 8.92 5.33
C GLU A 112 -26.90 10.38 5.36
N LEU A 113 -25.63 10.64 5.00
CA LEU A 113 -25.06 11.97 5.03
C LEU A 113 -25.31 12.72 3.72
N ASP A 114 -26.40 13.49 3.70
CA ASP A 114 -26.74 14.39 2.59
C ASP A 114 -25.67 15.46 2.33
N GLY A 115 -25.56 15.91 1.07
CA GLY A 115 -24.70 17.03 0.67
C GLY A 115 -23.26 16.64 0.30
N TRP A 116 -22.92 15.36 0.34
CA TRP A 116 -21.61 14.84 -0.08
C TRP A 116 -21.66 14.28 -1.51
N GLN A 117 -20.57 14.50 -2.25
CA GLN A 117 -20.39 13.98 -3.61
C GLN A 117 -19.17 13.08 -3.64
N LEU A 118 -19.31 11.88 -3.06
CA LEU A 118 -18.22 10.92 -2.98
C LEU A 118 -18.07 10.15 -4.31
N ARG A 119 -16.84 9.99 -4.79
CA ARG A 119 -16.50 9.19 -5.98
C ARG A 119 -16.50 7.68 -5.68
N LEU A 120 -17.66 7.13 -5.33
CA LEU A 120 -17.81 5.71 -4.99
C LEU A 120 -18.59 4.96 -6.06
N GLU A 121 -17.95 3.93 -6.61
CA GLU A 121 -18.64 2.91 -7.40
C GLU A 121 -19.37 1.93 -6.46
N PRO A 122 -20.45 1.26 -6.91
CA PRO A 122 -21.04 0.15 -6.17
C PRO A 122 -19.99 -0.91 -5.81
N GLY A 123 -19.84 -1.24 -4.53
CA GLY A 123 -18.80 -2.17 -4.06
C GLY A 123 -17.39 -1.56 -3.91
N GLY A 124 -17.23 -0.27 -4.16
CA GLY A 124 -16.01 0.50 -3.92
C GLY A 124 -15.82 0.91 -2.45
N GLY A 125 -14.82 1.75 -2.19
CA GLY A 125 -14.50 2.25 -0.85
C GLY A 125 -13.19 1.72 -0.25
N ARG A 126 -12.65 0.65 -0.82
CA ARG A 126 -11.36 0.08 -0.40
C ARG A 126 -10.21 0.83 -1.03
N LEU A 127 -9.13 0.97 -0.28
CA LEU A 127 -7.86 1.54 -0.75
C LEU A 127 -6.88 0.38 -1.00
N LEU A 128 -6.18 0.35 -2.13
CA LEU A 128 -5.10 -0.62 -2.35
C LEU A 128 -4.11 -0.60 -1.17
N ARG A 129 -3.49 -1.73 -0.85
CA ARG A 129 -2.32 -1.88 0.05
C ARG A 129 -1.16 -2.54 -0.67
N CYS A 130 0.04 -2.43 -0.12
CA CYS A 130 1.15 -3.32 -0.47
C CYS A 130 0.91 -4.73 0.12
N ALA A 131 1.67 -5.75 -0.31
CA ALA A 131 1.49 -7.08 0.28
C ALA A 131 2.06 -7.22 1.69
N THR A 132 2.83 -6.25 2.17
CA THR A 132 3.33 -6.26 3.53
C THR A 132 3.19 -4.87 4.14
N LEU A 133 2.94 -4.81 5.45
CA LEU A 133 2.96 -3.55 6.19
C LEU A 133 4.34 -2.88 6.14
N PHE A 134 5.42 -3.66 6.06
CA PHE A 134 6.76 -3.12 5.88
C PHE A 134 6.87 -2.25 4.63
N GLU A 135 6.44 -2.78 3.49
CA GLU A 135 6.43 -2.06 2.20
C GLU A 135 5.55 -0.80 2.28
N ASP A 136 4.37 -0.89 2.92
CA ASP A 136 3.49 0.25 3.16
C ASP A 136 4.15 1.37 3.98
N ILE A 137 4.89 1.02 5.05
CA ILE A 137 5.59 1.99 5.90
C ILE A 137 6.75 2.62 5.11
N VAL A 138 7.51 1.84 4.34
CA VAL A 138 8.59 2.39 3.50
C VAL A 138 8.04 3.34 2.44
N TYR A 139 6.94 2.99 1.77
CA TYR A 139 6.25 3.89 0.85
C TYR A 139 5.79 5.17 1.55
N THR A 140 5.22 5.06 2.75
CA THR A 140 4.77 6.23 3.52
C THR A 140 5.94 7.13 3.91
N LEU A 141 7.09 6.57 4.32
CA LEU A 141 8.29 7.36 4.57
C LEU A 141 8.72 8.12 3.30
N CYS A 142 8.65 7.46 2.15
CA CYS A 142 8.95 8.06 0.84
C CYS A 142 8.00 9.22 0.47
N THR A 143 6.78 9.34 1.01
CA THR A 143 5.86 10.45 0.69
C THR A 143 6.08 11.71 1.54
N THR A 144 6.83 11.62 2.63
CA THR A 144 7.05 12.76 3.53
C THR A 144 7.80 13.89 2.82
N ASN A 145 7.39 15.17 2.95
CA ASN A 145 8.09 16.35 2.41
C ASN A 145 8.61 16.20 0.97
N ILE A 146 7.79 15.69 0.05
CA ILE A 146 8.14 15.54 -1.36
C ILE A 146 6.87 15.63 -2.22
N ASN A 147 7.03 15.93 -3.50
CA ASN A 147 5.96 15.74 -4.48
C ASN A 147 5.87 14.28 -4.93
N TRP A 148 4.71 13.91 -5.47
CA TRP A 148 4.42 12.54 -5.89
C TRP A 148 5.43 11.96 -6.91
N SER A 149 5.86 12.76 -7.88
CA SER A 149 6.87 12.33 -8.86
C SER A 149 8.21 11.94 -8.20
N GLY A 150 8.56 12.62 -7.10
CA GLY A 150 9.73 12.30 -6.30
C GLY A 150 9.57 10.96 -5.56
N THR A 151 8.39 10.70 -5.00
CA THR A 151 8.05 9.40 -4.39
C THR A 151 8.22 8.27 -5.40
N ILE A 152 7.62 8.39 -6.59
CA ILE A 152 7.72 7.37 -7.65
C ILE A 152 9.19 7.09 -7.98
N ARG A 153 10.00 8.13 -8.16
CA ARG A 153 11.43 7.97 -8.47
C ARG A 153 12.21 7.29 -7.35
N MET A 154 11.99 7.67 -6.08
CA MET A 154 12.71 7.06 -4.95
C MET A 154 12.37 5.57 -4.81
N VAL A 155 11.09 5.22 -4.91
CA VAL A 155 10.66 3.82 -4.83
C VAL A 155 11.20 3.01 -6.01
N ALA A 156 11.12 3.54 -7.24
CA ALA A 156 11.69 2.88 -8.40
C ALA A 156 13.20 2.61 -8.22
N ARG A 157 13.97 3.59 -7.73
CA ARG A 157 15.41 3.41 -7.47
C ARG A 157 15.68 2.41 -6.34
N LEU A 158 14.88 2.41 -5.28
CA LEU A 158 14.99 1.41 -4.20
C LEU A 158 14.81 -0.01 -4.74
N VAL A 159 13.78 -0.23 -5.56
CA VAL A 159 13.53 -1.52 -6.22
C VAL A 159 14.64 -1.86 -7.22
N THR A 160 15.15 -0.91 -7.99
CA THR A 160 16.29 -1.14 -8.91
C THR A 160 17.57 -1.51 -8.17
N ALA A 161 17.86 -0.87 -7.05
CA ALA A 161 19.11 -1.07 -6.32
C ALA A 161 19.15 -2.37 -5.52
N LEU A 162 18.00 -2.80 -4.95
CA LEU A 162 17.95 -3.89 -3.96
C LEU A 162 16.91 -4.98 -4.25
N GLY A 163 16.04 -4.79 -5.23
CA GLY A 163 15.01 -5.77 -5.57
C GLY A 163 15.62 -7.06 -6.10
N ARG A 164 15.02 -8.20 -5.75
CA ARG A 164 15.41 -9.49 -6.32
C ARG A 164 14.73 -9.72 -7.67
N PRO A 165 15.48 -10.14 -8.71
CA PRO A 165 14.91 -10.36 -10.03
C PRO A 165 14.09 -11.64 -10.08
N LEU A 166 13.07 -11.64 -10.93
CA LEU A 166 12.43 -12.86 -11.41
C LEU A 166 13.49 -13.70 -12.15
N PRO A 167 13.65 -15.00 -11.84
CA PRO A 167 14.65 -15.82 -12.52
C PRO A 167 14.47 -15.81 -14.05
N GLY A 168 15.53 -15.42 -14.78
CA GLY A 168 15.51 -15.30 -16.24
C GLY A 168 15.11 -13.91 -16.77
N ASP A 169 14.72 -12.98 -15.91
CA ASP A 169 14.37 -11.59 -16.26
C ASP A 169 14.93 -10.61 -15.21
N SER A 170 16.09 -10.01 -15.53
CA SER A 170 16.82 -9.12 -14.61
C SER A 170 16.14 -7.77 -14.35
N ASP A 171 15.21 -7.35 -15.21
CA ASP A 171 14.56 -6.02 -15.09
C ASP A 171 13.26 -6.11 -14.25
N SER A 172 12.73 -7.32 -14.13
CA SER A 172 11.55 -7.64 -13.32
C SER A 172 11.93 -7.90 -11.86
N LEU A 173 12.03 -6.82 -11.10
CA LEU A 173 12.49 -6.81 -9.72
C LEU A 173 11.31 -6.74 -8.73
N ALA A 174 11.31 -7.61 -7.73
CA ALA A 174 10.42 -7.53 -6.57
C ALA A 174 10.83 -6.38 -5.63
N PHE A 175 9.93 -5.98 -4.73
CA PHE A 175 10.29 -5.07 -3.64
C PHE A 175 11.32 -5.75 -2.72
N PRO A 176 12.39 -5.06 -2.29
CA PRO A 176 13.40 -5.66 -1.42
C PRO A 176 12.82 -6.07 -0.06
N SER A 177 13.24 -7.23 0.45
CA SER A 177 12.86 -7.65 1.79
C SER A 177 13.51 -6.78 2.87
N PRO A 178 13.03 -6.80 4.14
CA PRO A 178 13.71 -6.13 5.24
C PRO A 178 15.18 -6.53 5.35
N ALA A 179 15.50 -7.82 5.16
CA ALA A 179 16.87 -8.32 5.19
C ALA A 179 17.75 -7.75 4.08
N ASP A 180 17.20 -7.59 2.86
CA ASP A 180 17.95 -7.02 1.73
C ASP A 180 18.32 -5.54 2.00
N ILE A 181 17.42 -4.76 2.62
CA ILE A 181 17.71 -3.37 3.02
C ILE A 181 18.66 -3.32 4.23
N ALA A 182 18.44 -4.16 5.25
CA ALA A 182 19.25 -4.20 6.47
C ALA A 182 20.72 -4.57 6.21
N ALA A 183 20.99 -5.37 5.17
CA ALA A 183 22.35 -5.73 4.75
C ALA A 183 23.15 -4.58 4.13
N THR A 184 22.54 -3.40 3.95
CA THR A 184 23.20 -2.19 3.41
C THR A 184 23.54 -1.19 4.52
N THR A 185 23.81 0.08 4.16
CA THR A 185 23.97 1.17 5.11
C THR A 185 23.08 2.37 4.74
N PRO A 186 22.77 3.27 5.69
CA PRO A 186 22.07 4.52 5.39
C PRO A 186 22.75 5.36 4.29
N GLU A 187 24.09 5.35 4.22
CA GLU A 187 24.88 6.06 3.21
C GLU A 187 24.66 5.47 1.83
N PHE A 188 24.68 4.14 1.72
CA PHE A 188 24.36 3.43 0.47
C PHE A 188 22.95 3.78 0.01
N LEU A 189 21.95 3.66 0.89
CA LEU A 189 20.56 4.01 0.55
C LEU A 189 20.46 5.46 0.09
N LYS A 190 21.14 6.40 0.76
CA LYS A 190 21.13 7.81 0.37
C LYS A 190 21.70 8.02 -1.03
N LEU A 191 22.80 7.34 -1.37
CA LEU A 191 23.49 7.46 -2.65
C LEU A 191 22.65 6.86 -3.80
N GLU A 192 22.18 5.63 -3.63
CA GLU A 192 21.58 4.86 -4.73
C GLU A 192 20.09 5.17 -4.96
N THR A 193 19.35 5.50 -3.89
CA THR A 193 17.88 5.59 -3.96
C THR A 193 17.37 7.02 -4.01
N GLY A 194 18.17 8.00 -3.58
CA GLY A 194 17.73 9.39 -3.40
C GLY A 194 16.82 9.62 -2.19
N LEU A 195 16.71 8.66 -1.25
CA LEU A 195 15.94 8.78 0.00
C LEU A 195 16.34 10.00 0.86
N GLY A 196 17.58 10.48 0.72
CA GLY A 196 18.05 11.70 1.37
C GLY A 196 18.10 11.55 2.89
N TYR A 197 17.37 12.41 3.60
CA TYR A 197 17.30 12.34 5.07
C TYR A 197 16.50 11.12 5.58
N ARG A 198 15.73 10.45 4.71
CA ARG A 198 14.90 9.28 5.07
C ARG A 198 15.70 7.99 5.11
N SER A 199 16.89 7.96 4.52
CA SER A 199 17.75 6.77 4.45
C SER A 199 17.99 6.10 5.82
N PRO A 200 18.40 6.83 6.89
CA PRO A 200 18.56 6.20 8.20
C PRO A 200 17.24 5.66 8.77
N TYR A 201 16.09 6.24 8.43
CA TYR A 201 14.78 5.80 8.93
C TYR A 201 14.35 4.49 8.28
N VAL A 202 14.47 4.41 6.95
CA VAL A 202 14.17 3.19 6.18
C VAL A 202 15.11 2.06 6.57
N TRP A 203 16.41 2.35 6.73
CA TRP A 203 17.38 1.36 7.17
C TRP A 203 17.10 0.86 8.59
N GLU A 204 16.84 1.76 9.55
CA GLU A 204 16.56 1.36 10.94
C GLU A 204 15.27 0.54 11.06
N LEU A 205 14.24 0.90 10.30
CA LEU A 205 13.01 0.10 10.18
C LEU A 205 13.32 -1.31 9.66
N ALA A 206 14.10 -1.41 8.58
CA ALA A 206 14.46 -2.69 7.98
C ALA A 206 15.26 -3.57 8.93
N VAL A 207 16.24 -3.01 9.63
CA VAL A 207 17.03 -3.72 10.65
C VAL A 207 16.13 -4.19 11.79
N ALA A 208 15.26 -3.32 12.31
CA ALA A 208 14.36 -3.69 13.41
C ALA A 208 13.41 -4.84 13.04
N VAL A 209 12.93 -4.88 11.80
CA VAL A 209 12.08 -5.97 11.29
C VAL A 209 12.89 -7.23 11.02
N ALA A 210 14.07 -7.12 10.39
CA ALA A 210 14.93 -8.27 10.06
C ALA A 210 15.50 -8.98 11.30
N GLU A 211 15.66 -8.25 12.41
CA GLU A 211 16.13 -8.77 13.70
C GLU A 211 14.98 -9.11 14.67
N ASP A 212 13.73 -9.16 14.20
CA ASP A 212 12.53 -9.43 15.01
C ASP A 212 12.36 -8.49 16.23
N ARG A 213 12.93 -7.28 16.17
CA ARG A 213 12.80 -6.23 17.20
C ARG A 213 11.53 -5.38 17.05
N LEU A 214 10.84 -5.48 15.93
CA LEU A 214 9.58 -4.80 15.65
C LEU A 214 8.55 -5.81 15.14
N ASP A 215 7.53 -6.07 15.94
CA ASP A 215 6.41 -6.92 15.54
C ASP A 215 5.43 -6.14 14.66
N LEU A 216 5.51 -6.38 13.35
CA LEU A 216 4.59 -5.77 12.40
C LEU A 216 3.17 -6.33 12.49
N ALA A 217 3.02 -7.61 12.86
CA ALA A 217 1.70 -8.24 12.99
C ALA A 217 0.90 -7.62 14.13
N GLY A 218 1.57 -7.21 15.21
CA GLY A 218 0.96 -6.50 16.33
C GLY A 218 0.33 -5.15 15.97
N PHE A 219 0.71 -4.50 14.87
CA PHE A 219 0.02 -3.29 14.38
C PHE A 219 -1.29 -3.62 13.64
N GLU A 220 -1.39 -4.83 13.08
CA GLU A 220 -2.53 -5.29 12.27
C GLU A 220 -3.59 -6.00 13.10
N ASP A 221 -3.34 -6.18 14.40
CA ASP A 221 -4.30 -6.72 15.34
C ASP A 221 -5.56 -5.82 15.39
N PRO A 222 -6.74 -6.34 14.97
CA PRO A 222 -7.97 -5.55 14.96
C PRO A 222 -8.46 -5.20 16.37
N ASP A 223 -8.10 -5.98 17.39
CA ASP A 223 -8.53 -5.76 18.78
C ASP A 223 -7.66 -4.72 19.50
N LYS A 224 -6.49 -4.40 18.93
CA LYS A 224 -5.60 -3.39 19.51
C LYS A 224 -6.20 -1.99 19.40
N PRO A 225 -6.25 -1.18 20.47
CA PRO A 225 -6.79 0.18 20.41
C PRO A 225 -5.96 1.09 19.49
N THR A 226 -6.62 1.92 18.67
CA THR A 226 -5.91 2.84 17.73
C THR A 226 -4.93 3.76 18.44
N LYS A 227 -5.25 4.21 19.67
CA LYS A 227 -4.35 5.05 20.47
C LYS A 227 -3.02 4.35 20.80
N GLU A 228 -3.04 3.05 21.05
CA GLU A 228 -1.84 2.26 21.33
C GLU A 228 -1.02 2.06 20.07
N VAL A 229 -1.68 1.68 18.96
CA VAL A 229 -1.06 1.60 17.63
C VAL A 229 -0.39 2.93 17.27
N LEU A 230 -1.09 4.05 17.44
CA LEU A 230 -0.55 5.39 17.19
C LEU A 230 0.67 5.70 18.08
N ALA A 231 0.62 5.34 19.37
CA ALA A 231 1.73 5.56 20.28
C ALA A 231 2.98 4.76 19.88
N GLU A 232 2.80 3.55 19.36
CA GLU A 232 3.89 2.72 18.84
C GLU A 232 4.43 3.24 17.51
N LEU A 233 3.55 3.63 16.58
CA LEU A 233 3.96 4.23 15.30
C LEU A 233 4.80 5.49 15.51
N ASN A 234 4.43 6.35 16.46
CA ASN A 234 5.18 7.56 16.80
C ASN A 234 6.59 7.30 17.37
N ARG A 235 6.92 6.06 17.77
CA ARG A 235 8.27 5.68 18.19
C ARG A 235 9.18 5.36 17.00
N LEU A 236 8.62 5.11 15.83
CA LEU A 236 9.38 4.85 14.62
C LEU A 236 9.99 6.16 14.09
N LYS A 237 11.29 6.17 13.82
CA LYS A 237 11.95 7.35 13.28
C LYS A 237 11.40 7.70 11.91
N GLY A 238 11.18 9.01 11.68
CA GLY A 238 10.57 9.51 10.45
C GLY A 238 9.04 9.43 10.41
N VAL A 239 8.40 8.76 11.38
CA VAL A 239 6.95 8.69 11.48
C VAL A 239 6.42 9.85 12.33
N GLY A 240 6.18 10.99 11.68
CA GLY A 240 5.47 12.13 12.27
C GLY A 240 3.95 12.02 12.13
N PRO A 241 3.17 13.03 12.57
CA PRO A 241 1.71 12.99 12.58
C PRO A 241 1.05 12.63 11.24
N TYR A 242 1.58 13.17 10.13
CA TYR A 242 1.12 12.82 8.79
C TYR A 242 1.36 11.34 8.48
N ALA A 243 2.60 10.86 8.62
CA ALA A 243 2.97 9.48 8.32
C ALA A 243 2.23 8.48 9.21
N ALA A 244 2.05 8.80 10.50
CA ALA A 244 1.28 7.98 11.43
C ALA A 244 -0.19 7.87 10.99
N ALA A 245 -0.84 8.99 10.63
CA ALA A 245 -2.21 8.97 10.14
C ALA A 245 -2.35 8.19 8.82
N THR A 246 -1.37 8.31 7.91
CA THR A 246 -1.32 7.50 6.69
C THR A 246 -1.21 6.01 7.03
N ILE A 247 -0.29 5.61 7.92
CA ILE A 247 -0.17 4.20 8.35
C ILE A 247 -1.43 3.70 9.06
N LEU A 248 -2.10 4.53 9.86
CA LEU A 248 -3.38 4.16 10.46
C LEU A 248 -4.47 3.91 9.42
N MET A 249 -4.59 4.77 8.40
CA MET A 249 -5.50 4.53 7.27
C MET A 249 -5.20 3.20 6.59
N ILE A 250 -3.92 2.90 6.41
CA ILE A 250 -3.45 1.65 5.80
C ILE A 250 -3.92 0.49 6.65
N LEU A 251 -3.83 0.58 7.98
CA LEU A 251 -4.32 -0.42 8.92
C LEU A 251 -5.86 -0.49 9.04
N GLY A 252 -6.61 0.37 8.34
CA GLY A 252 -8.09 0.42 8.43
C GLY A 252 -8.62 1.22 9.61
N ARG A 253 -7.78 2.10 10.17
CA ARG A 253 -8.11 3.00 11.28
C ARG A 253 -8.24 4.41 10.72
N TYR A 254 -9.45 4.75 10.30
CA TYR A 254 -9.72 5.94 9.48
C TYR A 254 -10.07 7.20 10.28
N GLU A 255 -10.10 7.14 11.62
CA GLU A 255 -10.43 8.30 12.46
C GLU A 255 -9.37 9.42 12.45
N HIS A 256 -8.20 9.18 11.85
CA HIS A 256 -7.09 10.14 11.77
C HIS A 256 -6.85 10.61 10.34
N LEU A 257 -6.88 11.92 10.12
CA LEU A 257 -6.63 12.55 8.82
C LEU A 257 -5.13 12.83 8.62
N ALA A 258 -4.57 12.31 7.53
CA ALA A 258 -3.20 12.62 7.11
C ALA A 258 -3.14 13.98 6.42
N ILE A 259 -3.22 15.06 7.20
CA ILE A 259 -3.33 16.42 6.66
C ILE A 259 -1.98 16.91 6.10
N ASP A 260 -1.89 16.97 4.78
CA ASP A 260 -0.78 17.54 4.02
C ASP A 260 -1.18 18.81 3.24
N SER A 261 -0.32 19.26 2.32
CA SER A 261 -0.59 20.42 1.48
C SER A 261 -1.73 20.18 0.49
N GLU A 262 -1.89 18.96 -0.03
CA GLU A 262 -2.94 18.63 -1.01
C GLU A 262 -4.30 18.63 -0.35
N MET A 263 -4.43 17.96 0.81
CA MET A 263 -5.66 18.02 1.61
C MET A 263 -6.04 19.46 1.98
N ARG A 264 -5.06 20.27 2.41
CA ARG A 264 -5.31 21.69 2.72
C ARG A 264 -5.79 22.47 1.50
N SER A 265 -5.13 22.30 0.36
CA SER A 265 -5.47 22.95 -0.92
C SER A 265 -6.88 22.56 -1.36
N PHE A 266 -7.20 21.27 -1.30
CA PHE A 266 -8.52 20.74 -1.63
C PHE A 266 -9.61 21.30 -0.72
N VAL A 267 -9.45 21.17 0.60
CA VAL A 267 -10.44 21.63 1.57
C VAL A 267 -10.65 23.14 1.49
N SER A 268 -9.57 23.90 1.33
CA SER A 268 -9.61 25.35 1.13
C SER A 268 -10.48 25.72 -0.07
N LYS A 269 -10.24 25.11 -1.24
CA LYS A 269 -11.00 25.41 -2.46
C LYS A 269 -12.46 24.97 -2.36
N LYS A 270 -12.73 23.77 -1.86
CA LYS A 270 -14.07 23.18 -1.85
C LYS A 270 -14.99 23.79 -0.78
N TYR A 271 -14.47 24.04 0.41
CA TYR A 271 -15.29 24.42 1.58
C TYR A 271 -15.07 25.86 2.05
N PHE A 272 -14.00 26.53 1.63
CA PHE A 272 -13.64 27.87 2.12
C PHE A 272 -13.33 28.87 1.00
N GLY A 273 -13.74 28.60 -0.24
CA GLY A 273 -13.59 29.53 -1.36
C GLY A 273 -12.14 29.88 -1.71
N GLY A 274 -11.16 29.04 -1.31
CA GLY A 274 -9.74 29.27 -1.53
C GLY A 274 -9.00 29.95 -0.38
N GLU A 275 -9.68 30.27 0.73
CA GLU A 275 -9.03 30.85 1.91
C GLU A 275 -8.20 29.83 2.70
N PRO A 276 -7.11 30.25 3.38
CA PRO A 276 -6.31 29.36 4.21
C PRO A 276 -7.12 28.66 5.30
N VAL A 277 -6.88 27.34 5.46
CA VAL A 277 -7.61 26.50 6.42
C VAL A 277 -6.73 25.99 7.55
N THR A 278 -7.25 26.06 8.78
CA THR A 278 -6.62 25.51 9.98
C THR A 278 -6.82 24.00 10.09
N HIS A 279 -5.98 23.35 10.90
CA HIS A 279 -6.11 21.91 11.18
C HIS A 279 -7.49 21.56 11.78
N GLY A 280 -7.97 22.35 12.75
CA GLY A 280 -9.27 22.12 13.39
C GLY A 280 -10.46 22.31 12.45
N GLN A 281 -10.38 23.26 11.51
CA GLN A 281 -11.41 23.42 10.47
C GLN A 281 -11.50 22.19 9.57
N ILE A 282 -10.37 21.64 9.14
CA ILE A 282 -10.33 20.41 8.34
C ILE A 282 -10.94 19.23 9.12
N GLN A 283 -10.56 19.07 10.39
CA GLN A 283 -11.12 18.01 11.24
C GLN A 283 -12.64 18.14 11.39
N ASN A 284 -13.16 19.34 11.61
CA ASN A 284 -14.58 19.58 11.81
C ASN A 284 -15.43 19.24 10.56
N ILE A 285 -14.90 19.40 9.35
CA ILE A 285 -15.60 19.03 8.11
C ILE A 285 -15.90 17.54 8.07
N TYR A 286 -14.91 16.71 8.43
CA TYR A 286 -15.04 15.26 8.34
C TYR A 286 -15.51 14.61 9.65
N ALA A 287 -15.55 15.34 10.77
CA ALA A 287 -16.02 14.84 12.06
C ALA A 287 -17.38 14.10 12.03
N PRO A 288 -18.39 14.51 11.24
CA PRO A 288 -19.65 13.77 11.12
C PRO A 288 -19.50 12.33 10.64
N TRP A 289 -18.40 11.99 9.96
CA TRP A 289 -18.12 10.63 9.47
C TRP A 289 -17.59 9.68 10.55
N GLY A 290 -17.44 10.15 11.79
CA GLY A 290 -17.04 9.31 12.92
C GLY A 290 -15.70 8.63 12.66
N ARG A 291 -15.66 7.29 12.73
CA ARG A 291 -14.44 6.53 12.45
C ARG A 291 -14.03 6.52 10.98
N TRP A 292 -14.90 6.92 10.05
CA TRP A 292 -14.68 6.87 8.60
C TRP A 292 -14.13 8.17 7.99
N GLN A 293 -13.67 9.10 8.84
CA GLN A 293 -13.16 10.42 8.46
C GLN A 293 -12.21 10.40 7.26
N TYR A 294 -11.20 9.52 7.27
CA TYR A 294 -10.25 9.45 6.18
C TYR A 294 -10.88 8.97 4.87
N LEU A 295 -11.70 7.90 4.89
CA LEU A 295 -12.34 7.41 3.66
C LEU A 295 -13.26 8.47 3.06
N ALA A 296 -14.01 9.16 3.92
CA ALA A 296 -14.85 10.27 3.50
C ALA A 296 -14.03 11.33 2.77
N TYR A 297 -12.94 11.83 3.38
CA TYR A 297 -12.01 12.74 2.71
C TYR A 297 -11.49 12.18 1.38
N TRP A 298 -11.03 10.94 1.38
CA TRP A 298 -10.39 10.33 0.24
C TRP A 298 -11.31 10.26 -0.98
N PHE A 299 -12.57 9.88 -0.77
CA PHE A 299 -13.58 9.79 -1.84
C PHE A 299 -14.27 11.13 -2.12
N ASP A 300 -14.13 12.12 -1.25
CA ASP A 300 -14.64 13.47 -1.47
C ASP A 300 -13.73 14.30 -2.40
N MET A 301 -12.43 13.97 -2.41
CA MET A 301 -11.43 14.58 -3.27
C MET A 301 -11.59 14.13 -4.73
N PRO A 302 -11.54 15.03 -5.74
CA PRO A 302 -11.58 14.63 -7.15
C PRO A 302 -10.37 13.76 -7.53
N PRO A 303 -10.49 12.91 -8.56
CA PRO A 303 -9.33 12.18 -9.07
C PRO A 303 -8.26 13.15 -9.61
N GLU A 304 -6.99 12.81 -9.37
CA GLU A 304 -5.83 13.46 -10.02
C GLU A 304 -5.74 13.15 -11.50
#